data_AF-A0A5P0ZT38-F1
#
_entry.id   AF-A0A5P0ZT38-F1
#
_cell.length_a   1.000
_cell.length_b   1.000
_cell.length_c   1.000
_cell.angle_alpha   90.00
_cell.angle_beta   90.00
_cell.angle_gamma   90.00
#
_symmetry.space_group_name_H-M   'P 1'
#
loop_
_entity.id
_entity.type
_entity.pdbx_description
1 polymer ?
#
loop_
_entity_poly.entity_id
_entity_poly.type
_entity_poly.pdbx_seq_one_letter_code
_entity_poly.pdbx_strand_id
1 'polypeptide(L)'
;MTNYHVPQNFMWGVATSANQVEGAWNEDGKKMSIADCERFNPHQDLNNYRKVNDMTSAEIDQALRDKTRKAWGKRHGVDFYHRYSSDLEMLAKTGINSMRISIAWTRIFPNGDDSKPNQAGLDYYQHLFEKMNSLGITPIVTLSHYEMPLNLVLNYNAWYDKKVADFFYNFAKIVIDQYHDLVQYWIPINEIDSIIRHPYSSAGLVKDRFPDKNFKEVIYQAMHNQFVASAEITKYIHENYPTLRVGSMITSTMVYPYNSDPRNMLKATQIMRESYDFSDIQIRGRYPKVL
;
A
#
# COMPACT_ATOMS: atom_id res chain seq x y z
N MET A 1 -19.98 -13.94 -37.23
CA MET A 1 -19.15 -13.99 -36.00
C MET A 1 -19.53 -12.80 -35.15
N THR A 2 -19.99 -13.02 -33.93
CA THR A 2 -20.31 -11.94 -32.99
C THR A 2 -19.01 -11.52 -32.33
N ASN A 3 -18.52 -10.32 -32.61
CA ASN A 3 -17.35 -9.78 -31.94
C ASN A 3 -17.78 -9.13 -30.62
N TYR A 4 -17.15 -9.50 -29.52
CA TYR A 4 -17.35 -8.84 -28.24
C TYR A 4 -16.51 -7.55 -28.23
N HIS A 5 -17.18 -6.43 -27.94
CA HIS A 5 -16.54 -5.12 -27.85
C HIS A 5 -16.34 -4.73 -26.38
N VAL A 6 -15.12 -4.33 -26.04
CA VAL A 6 -14.78 -3.73 -24.74
C VAL A 6 -15.24 -2.27 -24.77
N PRO A 7 -15.72 -1.69 -23.64
CA PRO A 7 -16.08 -0.27 -23.62
C PRO A 7 -14.93 0.62 -24.12
N GLN A 8 -15.25 1.65 -24.89
CA GLN A 8 -14.24 2.53 -25.49
C GLN A 8 -13.37 3.24 -24.44
N ASN A 9 -13.92 3.48 -23.25
CA ASN A 9 -13.26 4.08 -22.10
C ASN A 9 -12.66 3.03 -21.13
N PHE A 10 -12.46 1.79 -21.58
CA PHE A 10 -11.81 0.77 -20.76
C PHE A 10 -10.36 1.17 -20.44
N MET A 11 -10.01 1.12 -19.16
CA MET A 11 -8.67 1.43 -18.68
C MET A 11 -7.77 0.20 -18.85
N TRP A 12 -7.02 0.17 -19.94
CA TRP A 12 -5.91 -0.77 -20.12
C TRP A 12 -4.73 -0.24 -19.33
N GLY A 13 -4.26 -1.00 -18.35
CA GLY A 13 -3.30 -0.48 -17.39
C GLY A 13 -2.23 -1.46 -16.94
N VAL A 14 -1.22 -0.89 -16.30
CA VAL A 14 -0.18 -1.59 -15.55
C VAL A 14 -0.14 -1.06 -14.12
N ALA A 15 0.44 -1.82 -13.19
CA ALA A 15 0.48 -1.43 -11.78
C ALA A 15 1.88 -1.62 -11.18
N THR A 16 2.31 -0.66 -10.35
CA THR A 16 3.53 -0.72 -9.55
C THR A 16 3.28 -0.19 -8.14
N SER A 17 4.29 -0.23 -7.28
CA SER A 17 4.36 0.50 -6.01
C SER A 17 5.68 1.26 -5.93
N ALA A 18 5.67 2.41 -5.26
CA ALA A 18 6.81 3.31 -5.17
C ALA A 18 8.05 2.59 -4.61
N ASN A 19 7.94 1.91 -3.46
CA ASN A 19 9.05 1.13 -2.89
C ASN A 19 9.59 0.02 -3.81
N GLN A 20 8.80 -0.52 -4.74
CA GLN A 20 9.26 -1.55 -5.67
C GLN A 20 10.11 -1.00 -6.81
N VAL A 21 9.80 0.20 -7.30
CA VAL A 21 10.37 0.69 -8.58
C VAL A 21 11.19 1.97 -8.45
N GLU A 22 10.83 2.89 -7.54
CA GLU A 22 11.42 4.22 -7.51
C GLU A 22 12.91 4.20 -7.15
N GLY A 23 13.29 3.47 -6.10
CA GLY A 23 14.62 3.60 -5.53
C GLY A 23 14.81 4.96 -4.86
N ALA A 24 16.00 5.55 -5.00
CA ALA A 24 16.35 6.87 -4.43
C ALA A 24 15.87 7.02 -2.98
N TRP A 25 16.08 5.97 -2.18
CA TRP A 25 15.42 5.79 -0.88
C TRP A 25 15.77 6.86 0.17
N ASN A 26 16.86 7.59 -0.06
CA ASN A 26 17.47 8.57 0.82
C ASN A 26 17.76 9.91 0.12
N GLU A 27 17.09 10.19 -0.99
CA GLU A 27 17.28 11.41 -1.80
C GLU A 27 16.11 12.38 -1.57
N ASP A 28 16.36 13.67 -1.78
CA ASP A 28 15.35 14.74 -1.67
C ASP A 28 14.51 14.73 -0.39
N GLY A 29 15.17 14.42 0.73
CA GLY A 29 14.55 14.42 2.06
C GLY A 29 13.78 13.16 2.42
N LYS A 30 13.65 12.16 1.52
CA LYS A 30 13.05 10.86 1.85
C LYS A 30 13.85 10.16 2.95
N LYS A 31 13.15 9.58 3.92
CA LYS A 31 13.71 8.70 4.97
C LYS A 31 13.28 7.24 4.79
N MET A 32 13.78 6.37 5.67
CA MET A 32 13.48 4.94 5.62
C MET A 32 11.99 4.66 5.82
N SER A 33 11.46 3.88 4.90
CA SER A 33 10.21 3.15 5.06
C SER A 33 10.49 1.78 5.68
N ILE A 34 9.43 1.07 6.07
CA ILE A 34 9.53 -0.33 6.46
C ILE A 34 10.07 -1.23 5.33
N ALA A 35 9.83 -0.89 4.06
CA ALA A 35 10.34 -1.63 2.91
C ALA A 35 11.87 -1.50 2.74
N ASP A 36 12.46 -0.40 3.22
CA ASP A 36 13.92 -0.20 3.21
C ASP A 36 14.66 -1.09 4.21
N CYS A 37 13.92 -1.82 5.05
CA CYS A 37 14.40 -2.84 6.00
C CYS A 37 14.21 -4.28 5.50
N GLU A 38 13.66 -4.49 4.31
CA GLU A 38 13.53 -5.82 3.72
C GLU A 38 14.83 -6.21 3.00
N ARG A 39 15.65 -7.04 3.67
CA ARG A 39 16.93 -7.50 3.14
C ARG A 39 16.75 -8.72 2.24
N PHE A 40 17.40 -8.73 1.08
CA PHE A 40 17.54 -9.94 0.29
C PHE A 40 18.40 -10.97 1.04
N ASN A 41 17.86 -12.16 1.24
CA ASN A 41 18.54 -13.29 1.83
C ASN A 41 18.52 -14.50 0.87
N PRO A 42 19.64 -14.84 0.21
CA PRO A 42 19.69 -15.95 -0.75
C PRO A 42 19.55 -17.34 -0.09
N HIS A 43 19.66 -17.41 1.24
CA HIS A 43 19.55 -18.66 2.01
C HIS A 43 18.20 -18.79 2.73
N GLN A 44 17.24 -17.91 2.45
CA GLN A 44 15.92 -17.97 3.04
C GLN A 44 15.13 -19.15 2.50
N ASP A 45 14.54 -19.96 3.39
CA ASP A 45 13.59 -20.99 2.99
C ASP A 45 12.27 -20.36 2.56
N LEU A 46 12.03 -20.33 1.26
CA LEU A 46 10.83 -19.76 0.65
C LEU A 46 9.56 -20.57 0.96
N ASN A 47 9.68 -21.81 1.44
CA ASN A 47 8.54 -22.62 1.86
C ASN A 47 8.02 -22.22 3.24
N ASN A 48 8.84 -21.54 4.05
CA ASN A 48 8.42 -21.01 5.34
C ASN A 48 7.76 -19.63 5.18
N TYR A 49 6.53 -19.63 4.65
CA TYR A 49 5.79 -18.42 4.33
C TYR A 49 5.66 -17.44 5.50
N ARG A 50 5.50 -17.92 6.74
CA ARG A 50 5.46 -17.05 7.92
C ARG A 50 6.79 -16.34 8.12
N LYS A 51 7.90 -17.08 8.13
CA LYS A 51 9.24 -16.51 8.34
C LYS A 51 9.66 -15.56 7.22
N VAL A 52 9.17 -15.75 5.99
CA VAL A 52 9.41 -14.83 4.87
C VAL A 52 8.78 -13.45 5.09
N ASN A 53 7.68 -13.39 5.85
CA ASN A 53 6.89 -12.17 6.04
C ASN A 53 6.98 -11.60 7.47
N ASP A 54 7.77 -12.24 8.32
CA ASP A 54 8.08 -11.76 9.66
C ASP A 54 9.27 -10.80 9.62
N MET A 55 9.27 -9.86 10.57
CA MET A 55 10.37 -8.95 10.86
C MET A 55 10.63 -8.94 12.36
N THR A 56 11.88 -8.79 12.74
CA THR A 56 12.32 -8.60 14.14
C THR A 56 12.94 -7.23 14.35
N SER A 57 12.94 -6.76 15.58
CA SER A 57 13.61 -5.50 15.95
C SER A 57 15.11 -5.56 15.62
N ALA A 58 15.75 -6.72 15.79
CA ALA A 58 17.16 -6.92 15.45
C ALA A 58 17.45 -6.80 13.93
N GLU A 59 16.55 -7.30 13.08
CA GLU A 59 16.65 -7.15 11.61
C GLU A 59 16.48 -5.68 11.20
N ILE A 60 15.56 -4.94 11.83
CA ILE A 60 15.41 -3.49 11.65
C ILE A 60 16.69 -2.74 12.06
N ASP A 61 17.27 -3.08 13.22
CA ASP A 61 18.53 -2.47 13.69
C ASP A 61 19.71 -2.77 12.75
N GLN A 62 19.72 -3.94 12.10
CA GLN A 62 20.70 -4.24 11.06
C GLN A 62 20.47 -3.36 9.83
N ALA A 63 19.23 -3.20 9.39
CA ALA A 63 18.88 -2.34 8.26
C ALA A 63 19.26 -0.87 8.50
N LEU A 64 19.06 -0.36 9.71
CA LEU A 64 19.43 1.00 10.09
C LEU A 64 20.93 1.25 10.01
N ARG A 65 21.76 0.25 10.36
CA ARG A 65 23.22 0.33 10.37
C ARG A 65 23.85 0.14 9.00
N ASP A 66 23.25 -0.68 8.15
CA ASP A 66 23.73 -0.91 6.79
C ASP A 66 23.28 0.24 5.88
N LYS A 67 24.21 1.01 5.30
CA LYS A 67 23.91 2.10 4.35
C LYS A 67 24.09 1.70 2.89
N THR A 68 24.43 0.44 2.61
CA THR A 68 24.60 -0.07 1.25
C THR A 68 23.25 -0.29 0.56
N ARG A 69 23.31 -0.52 -0.76
CA ARG A 69 22.14 -0.84 -1.60
C ARG A 69 22.14 -2.30 -2.11
N LYS A 70 23.28 -3.01 -2.06
CA LYS A 70 23.49 -4.31 -2.73
C LYS A 70 22.53 -5.41 -2.26
N ALA A 71 22.28 -5.49 -0.96
CA ALA A 71 21.37 -6.49 -0.38
C ALA A 71 19.95 -5.94 -0.14
N TRP A 72 19.64 -4.73 -0.62
CA TRP A 72 18.43 -4.00 -0.28
C TRP A 72 17.72 -3.58 -1.57
N GLY A 73 16.94 -4.51 -2.13
CA GLY A 73 16.24 -4.35 -3.42
C GLY A 73 15.47 -3.03 -3.52
N LYS A 74 14.66 -2.77 -2.51
CA LYS A 74 13.77 -1.59 -2.42
C LYS A 74 14.51 -0.26 -2.34
N ARG A 75 15.77 -0.27 -1.90
CA ARG A 75 16.57 0.96 -1.79
C ARG A 75 17.02 1.53 -3.13
N HIS A 76 17.13 0.68 -4.15
CA HIS A 76 17.52 1.10 -5.50
C HIS A 76 16.38 0.94 -6.52
N GLY A 77 15.44 0.03 -6.30
CA GLY A 77 14.32 -0.21 -7.22
C GLY A 77 14.82 -0.54 -8.63
N VAL A 78 14.14 -0.02 -9.64
CA VAL A 78 14.62 0.01 -11.03
C VAL A 78 15.00 1.43 -11.45
N ASP A 79 15.29 2.29 -10.47
CA ASP A 79 15.67 3.70 -10.67
C ASP A 79 14.56 4.54 -11.33
N PHE A 80 13.28 4.17 -11.12
CA PHE A 80 12.13 4.89 -11.69
C PHE A 80 12.05 6.34 -11.18
N TYR A 81 12.61 6.64 -10.00
CA TYR A 81 12.69 8.02 -9.49
C TYR A 81 13.36 8.98 -10.48
N HIS A 82 14.44 8.53 -11.13
CA HIS A 82 15.17 9.34 -12.10
C HIS A 82 14.71 9.13 -13.55
N ARG A 83 14.07 7.97 -13.84
CA ARG A 83 13.79 7.50 -15.20
C ARG A 83 12.32 7.54 -15.59
N TYR A 84 11.42 7.94 -14.69
CA TYR A 84 9.97 7.87 -14.94
C TYR A 84 9.56 8.53 -16.25
N SER A 85 10.19 9.64 -16.66
CA SER A 85 9.84 10.32 -17.91
C SER A 85 10.04 9.43 -19.13
N SER A 86 11.20 8.78 -19.26
CA SER A 86 11.47 7.86 -20.38
C SER A 86 10.63 6.59 -20.29
N ASP A 87 10.42 6.09 -19.08
CA ASP A 87 9.66 4.86 -18.85
C ASP A 87 8.17 5.05 -19.20
N LEU A 88 7.59 6.21 -18.86
CA LEU A 88 6.22 6.57 -19.24
C LEU A 88 6.08 6.81 -20.75
N GLU A 89 7.08 7.41 -21.41
CA GLU A 89 7.07 7.56 -22.87
C GLU A 89 7.12 6.20 -23.58
N MET A 90 7.85 5.23 -23.03
CA MET A 90 7.83 3.85 -23.52
C MET A 90 6.48 3.19 -23.28
N LEU A 91 5.89 3.37 -22.09
CA LEU A 91 4.57 2.83 -21.77
C LEU A 91 3.48 3.37 -22.71
N ALA A 92 3.47 4.68 -22.98
CA ALA A 92 2.51 5.32 -23.88
C ALA A 92 2.53 4.71 -25.29
N LYS A 93 3.72 4.33 -25.81
CA LYS A 93 3.87 3.68 -27.13
C LYS A 93 3.18 2.32 -27.22
N THR A 94 2.89 1.67 -26.10
CA THR A 94 2.19 0.38 -26.07
C THR A 94 0.67 0.50 -26.22
N GLY A 95 0.12 1.73 -26.12
CA GLY A 95 -1.33 1.98 -26.11
C GLY A 95 -1.98 1.79 -24.73
N ILE A 96 -1.19 1.53 -23.68
CA ILE A 96 -1.67 1.58 -22.29
C ILE A 96 -2.09 3.00 -21.93
N ASN A 97 -3.28 3.14 -21.35
CA ASN A 97 -3.93 4.43 -21.09
C ASN A 97 -4.15 4.71 -19.59
N SER A 98 -3.67 3.82 -18.72
CA SER A 98 -3.75 3.99 -17.27
C SER A 98 -2.56 3.33 -16.57
N MET A 99 -2.17 3.85 -15.42
CA MET A 99 -1.14 3.25 -14.59
C MET A 99 -1.47 3.44 -13.12
N ARG A 100 -1.48 2.34 -12.37
CA ARG A 100 -1.64 2.35 -10.92
C ARG A 100 -0.28 2.48 -10.25
N ILE A 101 -0.12 3.48 -9.39
CA ILE A 101 1.10 3.70 -8.61
C ILE A 101 0.77 3.98 -7.14
N SER A 102 1.77 4.00 -6.26
CA SER A 102 1.62 4.58 -4.92
C SER A 102 2.39 5.88 -4.77
N ILE A 103 1.94 6.72 -3.85
CA ILE A 103 2.74 7.83 -3.32
C ILE A 103 3.48 7.30 -2.09
N ALA A 104 4.80 7.32 -2.12
CA ALA A 104 5.61 6.94 -0.98
C ALA A 104 5.38 7.92 0.17
N TRP A 105 4.72 7.46 1.24
CA TRP A 105 4.45 8.27 2.43
C TRP A 105 5.73 8.93 2.96
N THR A 106 6.86 8.21 2.95
CA THR A 106 8.17 8.72 3.38
C THR A 106 8.78 9.81 2.50
N ARG A 107 8.27 10.05 1.29
CA ARG A 107 8.66 11.23 0.49
C ARG A 107 7.92 12.48 0.93
N ILE A 108 6.68 12.35 1.39
CA ILE A 108 5.84 13.49 1.78
C ILE A 108 6.01 13.80 3.27
N PHE A 109 5.93 12.79 4.14
CA PHE A 109 6.21 12.90 5.57
C PHE A 109 7.31 11.89 5.92
N PRO A 110 8.59 12.29 5.86
CA PRO A 110 9.72 11.39 6.05
C PRO A 110 9.73 10.62 7.39
N ASN A 111 9.27 11.25 8.48
CA ASN A 111 9.09 10.59 9.77
C ASN A 111 7.62 10.17 10.00
N GLY A 112 6.68 10.66 9.20
CA GLY A 112 5.25 10.38 9.33
C GLY A 112 4.53 11.30 10.32
N ASP A 113 5.25 11.79 11.32
CA ASP A 113 4.81 12.76 12.34
C ASP A 113 5.39 14.17 12.11
N ASP A 114 5.94 14.45 10.93
CA ASP A 114 6.48 15.76 10.60
C ASP A 114 5.38 16.84 10.62
N SER A 115 5.72 18.02 11.13
CA SER A 115 4.76 19.15 11.20
C SER A 115 4.37 19.74 9.83
N LYS A 116 5.20 19.51 8.80
CA LYS A 116 5.00 19.99 7.44
C LYS A 116 5.43 18.92 6.44
N PRO A 117 4.79 18.85 5.26
CA PRO A 117 5.24 17.95 4.21
C PRO A 117 6.59 18.40 3.64
N ASN A 118 7.32 17.44 3.06
CA ASN A 118 8.53 17.67 2.32
C ASN A 118 8.19 18.11 0.88
N GLN A 119 8.52 19.36 0.55
CA GLN A 119 8.17 19.97 -0.74
C GLN A 119 8.78 19.23 -1.93
N ALA A 120 10.03 18.76 -1.84
CA ALA A 120 10.66 18.05 -2.95
C ALA A 120 9.94 16.72 -3.28
N GLY A 121 9.41 16.05 -2.25
CA GLY A 121 8.54 14.88 -2.45
C GLY A 121 7.22 15.25 -3.11
N LEU A 122 6.63 16.39 -2.76
CA LEU A 122 5.41 16.87 -3.41
C LEU A 122 5.64 17.21 -4.89
N ASP A 123 6.74 17.90 -5.19
CA ASP A 123 7.13 18.30 -6.54
C ASP A 123 7.43 17.09 -7.43
N TYR A 124 8.04 16.03 -6.87
CA TYR A 124 8.28 14.79 -7.61
C TYR A 124 6.98 14.18 -8.15
N TYR A 125 5.98 13.99 -7.29
CA TYR A 125 4.70 13.40 -7.71
C TYR A 125 3.88 14.36 -8.60
N GLN A 126 4.01 15.67 -8.40
CA GLN A 126 3.41 16.67 -9.30
C GLN A 126 3.90 16.44 -10.74
N HIS A 127 5.22 16.45 -10.94
CA HIS A 127 5.80 16.26 -12.27
C HIS A 127 5.51 14.88 -12.86
N LEU A 128 5.48 13.84 -12.01
CA LEU A 128 5.13 12.49 -12.42
C LEU A 128 3.69 12.44 -12.97
N PHE A 129 2.71 12.96 -12.24
CA PHE A 129 1.31 12.94 -12.65
C PHE A 129 1.04 13.86 -13.85
N GLU A 130 1.67 15.03 -13.92
CA GLU A 130 1.63 15.90 -15.09
C GLU A 130 2.18 15.19 -16.33
N LYS A 131 3.31 14.47 -16.21
CA LYS A 131 3.88 13.69 -17.30
C LYS A 131 2.95 12.57 -17.74
N MET A 132 2.36 11.82 -16.80
CA MET A 132 1.37 10.78 -17.09
C MET A 132 0.19 11.34 -17.89
N ASN A 133 -0.42 12.43 -17.40
CA ASN A 133 -1.56 13.08 -18.05
C ASN A 133 -1.19 13.63 -19.44
N SER A 134 0.01 14.21 -19.60
CA SER A 134 0.51 14.71 -20.90
C SER A 134 0.63 13.61 -21.97
N LEU A 135 0.79 12.36 -21.53
CA LEU A 135 0.90 11.18 -22.39
C LEU A 135 -0.43 10.42 -22.55
N GLY A 136 -1.52 10.94 -21.98
CA GLY A 136 -2.83 10.26 -21.97
C GLY A 136 -2.87 9.02 -21.06
N ILE A 137 -1.99 8.94 -20.07
CA ILE A 137 -1.95 7.86 -19.08
C ILE A 137 -2.67 8.34 -17.81
N THR A 138 -3.82 7.73 -17.51
CA THR A 138 -4.61 8.06 -16.30
C THR A 138 -3.94 7.49 -15.03
N PRO A 139 -3.58 8.32 -14.04
CA PRO A 139 -3.07 7.84 -12.76
C PRO A 139 -4.17 7.24 -11.88
N ILE A 140 -3.87 6.08 -11.28
CA ILE A 140 -4.66 5.45 -10.22
C ILE A 140 -3.76 5.35 -8.98
N VAL A 141 -4.03 6.13 -7.94
CA VAL A 141 -3.08 6.32 -6.84
C VAL A 141 -3.48 5.53 -5.60
N THR A 142 -2.52 4.76 -5.08
CA THR A 142 -2.63 4.09 -3.79
C THR A 142 -1.88 4.87 -2.71
N LEU A 143 -2.55 5.22 -1.61
CA LEU A 143 -1.98 6.05 -0.55
C LEU A 143 -1.05 5.26 0.37
N SER A 144 -1.43 4.05 0.79
CA SER A 144 -0.58 3.15 1.58
C SER A 144 -0.30 1.86 0.83
N HIS A 145 0.96 1.63 0.46
CA HIS A 145 1.38 0.45 -0.30
C HIS A 145 2.67 -0.15 0.29
N TYR A 146 2.56 -0.66 1.52
CA TYR A 146 3.63 -1.41 2.20
C TYR A 146 4.93 -0.64 2.47
N GLU A 147 4.83 0.67 2.65
CA GLU A 147 5.98 1.57 2.71
C GLU A 147 5.84 2.70 3.73
N MET A 148 5.09 2.47 4.82
CA MET A 148 4.93 3.47 5.88
C MET A 148 6.28 3.89 6.48
N PRO A 149 6.40 5.11 7.02
CA PRO A 149 7.62 5.59 7.65
C PRO A 149 8.07 4.69 8.79
N LEU A 150 9.35 4.29 8.76
CA LEU A 150 9.94 3.42 9.79
C LEU A 150 9.88 4.07 11.18
N ASN A 151 9.96 5.40 11.25
CA ASN A 151 9.81 6.18 12.48
C ASN A 151 8.51 5.85 13.24
N LEU A 152 7.40 5.60 12.53
CA LEU A 152 6.12 5.25 13.15
C LEU A 152 6.14 3.86 13.79
N VAL A 153 6.94 2.93 13.25
CA VAL A 153 7.19 1.62 13.89
C VAL A 153 7.99 1.78 15.17
N LEU A 154 9.06 2.58 15.11
CA LEU A 154 10.01 2.76 16.21
C LEU A 154 9.43 3.55 17.38
N ASN A 155 8.59 4.55 17.11
CA ASN A 155 8.14 5.52 18.11
C ASN A 155 6.64 5.45 18.45
N TYR A 156 5.82 4.78 17.63
CA TYR A 156 4.36 4.78 17.78
C TYR A 156 3.71 3.39 17.64
N ASN A 157 4.45 2.29 17.85
CA ASN A 157 3.91 0.93 17.72
C ASN A 157 3.17 0.67 16.39
N ALA A 158 3.55 1.41 15.33
CA ALA A 158 2.94 1.35 14.01
C ALA A 158 1.40 1.48 14.06
N TRP A 159 0.69 0.80 13.16
CA TRP A 159 -0.78 0.92 13.05
C TRP A 159 -1.57 0.46 14.27
N TYR A 160 -0.94 -0.19 15.26
CA TYR A 160 -1.61 -0.49 16.54
C TYR A 160 -2.00 0.78 17.30
N ASP A 161 -1.16 1.83 17.27
CA ASP A 161 -1.49 3.12 17.88
C ASP A 161 -2.44 3.90 16.97
N LYS A 162 -3.56 4.34 17.54
CA LYS A 162 -4.56 5.15 16.84
C LYS A 162 -3.96 6.42 16.24
N LYS A 163 -2.92 7.01 16.85
CA LYS A 163 -2.25 8.20 16.32
C LYS A 163 -1.68 7.99 14.92
N VAL A 164 -1.25 6.77 14.59
CA VAL A 164 -0.73 6.45 13.25
C VAL A 164 -1.82 6.53 12.19
N ALA A 165 -3.08 6.22 12.52
CA ALA A 165 -4.21 6.46 11.64
C ALA A 165 -4.43 7.96 11.39
N ASP A 166 -4.26 8.80 12.42
CA ASP A 166 -4.38 10.25 12.29
C ASP A 166 -3.24 10.85 11.44
N PHE A 167 -2.00 10.34 11.61
CA PHE A 167 -0.87 10.71 10.75
C PHE A 167 -1.10 10.31 9.29
N PHE A 168 -1.63 9.10 9.07
CA PHE A 168 -1.98 8.64 7.73
C PHE A 168 -3.07 9.51 7.09
N TYR A 169 -4.11 9.86 7.86
CA TYR A 169 -5.17 10.76 7.41
C TYR A 169 -4.61 12.14 7.01
N ASN A 170 -3.71 12.72 7.80
CA ASN A 170 -3.07 13.99 7.47
C ASN A 170 -2.23 13.90 6.19
N PHE A 171 -1.44 12.84 6.03
CA PHE A 171 -0.71 12.58 4.79
C PHE A 171 -1.65 12.47 3.59
N ALA A 172 -2.70 11.66 3.70
CA ALA A 172 -3.68 11.45 2.65
C ALA A 172 -4.35 12.76 2.24
N LYS A 173 -4.82 13.54 3.21
CA LYS A 173 -5.45 14.84 2.98
C LYS A 173 -4.53 15.76 2.17
N ILE A 174 -3.27 15.93 2.59
CA ILE A 174 -2.32 16.82 1.91
C ILE A 174 -2.08 16.40 0.46
N VAL A 175 -1.92 15.10 0.18
CA VAL A 175 -1.66 14.65 -1.19
C VAL A 175 -2.92 14.69 -2.05
N ILE A 176 -4.09 14.44 -1.49
CA ILE A 176 -5.38 14.60 -2.20
C ILE A 176 -5.57 16.08 -2.56
N ASP A 177 -5.39 16.98 -1.59
CA ASP A 177 -5.53 18.43 -1.81
C ASP A 177 -4.55 18.92 -2.88
N GLN A 178 -3.31 18.40 -2.88
CA GLN A 178 -2.29 18.77 -3.85
C GLN A 178 -2.59 18.24 -5.27
N TYR A 179 -3.10 17.01 -5.41
CA TYR A 179 -3.16 16.31 -6.71
C TYR A 179 -4.56 16.04 -7.25
N HIS A 180 -5.63 16.54 -6.60
CA HIS A 180 -7.01 16.25 -7.00
C HIS A 180 -7.33 16.57 -8.47
N ASP A 181 -6.73 17.62 -9.04
CA ASP A 181 -6.90 17.99 -10.46
C ASP A 181 -6.20 17.03 -11.42
N LEU A 182 -5.19 16.29 -10.94
CA LEU A 182 -4.38 15.37 -11.76
C LEU A 182 -4.77 13.91 -11.58
N VAL A 183 -5.42 13.55 -10.47
CA VAL A 183 -5.69 12.17 -10.06
C VAL A 183 -7.16 11.95 -9.74
N GLN A 184 -7.81 11.16 -10.59
CA GLN A 184 -9.25 10.87 -10.53
C GLN A 184 -9.60 9.65 -9.67
N TYR A 185 -8.66 8.71 -9.46
CA TYR A 185 -8.90 7.42 -8.82
C TYR A 185 -7.93 7.19 -7.66
N TRP A 186 -8.49 6.94 -6.47
CA TRP A 186 -7.75 6.79 -5.23
C TRP A 186 -8.05 5.46 -4.54
N ILE A 187 -7.02 4.87 -3.93
CA ILE A 187 -7.09 3.66 -3.14
C ILE A 187 -6.41 3.96 -1.80
N PRO A 188 -7.12 3.99 -0.67
CA PRO A 188 -6.50 4.29 0.61
C PRO A 188 -5.41 3.28 1.00
N ILE A 189 -5.72 1.99 1.00
CA ILE A 189 -4.80 0.95 1.49
C ILE A 189 -4.76 -0.20 0.50
N ASN A 190 -3.56 -0.57 0.06
CA ASN A 190 -3.31 -1.77 -0.74
C ASN A 190 -3.56 -3.03 0.08
N GLU A 191 -4.32 -3.98 -0.46
CA GLU A 191 -4.48 -5.34 0.07
C GLU A 191 -4.66 -5.33 1.60
N ILE A 192 -5.65 -4.61 2.09
CA ILE A 192 -5.85 -4.44 3.54
C ILE A 192 -6.05 -5.80 4.26
N ASP A 193 -6.50 -6.83 3.54
CA ASP A 193 -6.62 -8.21 4.02
C ASP A 193 -5.28 -8.92 4.25
N SER A 194 -4.21 -8.47 3.59
CA SER A 194 -2.88 -9.02 3.76
C SER A 194 -2.31 -8.80 5.16
N ILE A 195 -2.88 -7.91 6.00
CA ILE A 195 -2.39 -7.68 7.37
C ILE A 195 -2.35 -8.96 8.22
N ILE A 196 -3.22 -9.93 7.95
CA ILE A 196 -3.21 -11.24 8.64
C ILE A 196 -2.02 -12.11 8.20
N ARG A 197 -1.59 -11.99 6.93
CA ARG A 197 -0.50 -12.77 6.32
C ARG A 197 0.86 -12.08 6.44
N HIS A 198 0.87 -10.75 6.41
CA HIS A 198 2.01 -9.86 6.23
C HIS A 198 1.97 -8.68 7.22
N PRO A 199 1.87 -8.93 8.55
CA PRO A 199 1.64 -7.88 9.54
C PRO A 199 2.72 -6.79 9.54
N TYR A 200 3.97 -7.14 9.21
CA TYR A 200 5.04 -6.16 9.05
C TYR A 200 4.84 -5.29 7.80
N SER A 201 4.80 -5.87 6.60
CA SER A 201 4.71 -5.08 5.37
C SER A 201 3.36 -4.31 5.28
N SER A 202 2.26 -4.88 5.76
CA SER A 202 0.94 -4.23 5.73
C SER A 202 0.76 -3.12 6.77
N ALA A 203 1.36 -3.27 7.96
CA ALA A 203 1.00 -2.44 9.12
C ALA A 203 2.18 -2.07 10.03
N GLY A 204 3.41 -2.37 9.63
CA GLY A 204 4.63 -2.10 10.41
C GLY A 204 4.71 -2.88 11.73
N LEU A 205 3.92 -3.94 11.90
CA LEU A 205 3.83 -4.67 13.16
C LEU A 205 4.99 -5.65 13.30
N VAL A 206 5.76 -5.49 14.38
CA VAL A 206 6.92 -6.34 14.71
C VAL A 206 6.62 -7.06 16.02
N LYS A 207 6.52 -8.39 15.99
CA LYS A 207 5.97 -9.18 17.10
C LYS A 207 6.73 -9.00 18.42
N ASP A 208 8.06 -8.92 18.36
CA ASP A 208 8.91 -8.77 19.56
C ASP A 208 8.77 -7.40 20.26
N ARG A 209 8.13 -6.41 19.61
CA ARG A 209 7.74 -5.12 20.21
C ARG A 209 6.44 -5.19 21.02
N PHE A 210 5.77 -6.34 21.03
CA PHE A 210 4.52 -6.59 21.77
C PHE A 210 4.64 -7.81 22.70
N PRO A 211 5.64 -7.86 23.62
CA PRO A 211 5.95 -9.07 24.41
C PRO A 211 4.78 -9.51 25.30
N ASP A 212 3.99 -8.57 25.81
CA ASP A 212 2.91 -8.83 26.77
C ASP A 212 1.51 -8.77 26.13
N LYS A 213 1.41 -8.90 24.79
CA LYS A 213 0.13 -8.85 24.08
C LYS A 213 -0.07 -10.07 23.21
N ASN A 214 -1.34 -10.48 23.09
CA ASN A 214 -1.75 -11.42 22.06
C ASN A 214 -1.58 -10.74 20.68
N PHE A 215 -0.61 -11.21 19.90
CA PHE A 215 -0.27 -10.59 18.62
C PHE A 215 -1.43 -10.63 17.62
N LYS A 216 -2.35 -11.62 17.72
CA LYS A 216 -3.56 -11.64 16.89
C LYS A 216 -4.43 -10.42 17.20
N GLU A 217 -4.66 -10.10 18.47
CA GLU A 217 -5.44 -8.91 18.86
C GLU A 217 -4.77 -7.60 18.41
N VAL A 218 -3.44 -7.53 18.47
CA VAL A 218 -2.67 -6.40 17.93
C VAL A 218 -2.95 -6.20 16.44
N ILE A 219 -2.94 -7.29 15.66
CA ILE A 219 -3.24 -7.26 14.22
C ILE A 219 -4.66 -6.77 13.97
N TYR A 220 -5.67 -7.30 14.66
CA TYR A 220 -7.06 -6.87 14.49
C TYR A 220 -7.30 -5.41 14.90
N GLN A 221 -6.61 -4.92 15.93
CA GLN A 221 -6.68 -3.52 16.33
C GLN A 221 -6.04 -2.60 15.29
N ALA A 222 -4.89 -2.99 14.73
CA ALA A 222 -4.24 -2.25 13.65
C ALA A 222 -5.11 -2.23 12.38
N MET A 223 -5.71 -3.36 12.04
CA MET A 223 -6.67 -3.49 10.94
C MET A 223 -7.89 -2.57 11.15
N HIS A 224 -8.42 -2.49 12.36
CA HIS A 224 -9.52 -1.56 12.68
C HIS A 224 -9.10 -0.10 12.43
N ASN A 225 -7.91 0.30 12.90
CA ASN A 225 -7.39 1.64 12.68
C ASN A 225 -7.23 1.95 11.17
N GLN A 226 -6.79 0.98 10.37
CA GLN A 226 -6.71 1.08 8.91
C GLN A 226 -8.09 1.27 8.25
N PHE A 227 -9.11 0.52 8.69
CA PHE A 227 -10.48 0.69 8.18
C PHE A 227 -11.06 2.06 8.52
N VAL A 228 -10.89 2.52 9.75
CA VAL A 228 -11.36 3.85 10.18
C VAL A 228 -10.68 4.95 9.35
N ALA A 229 -9.35 4.88 9.18
CA ALA A 229 -8.63 5.85 8.36
C ALA A 229 -9.09 5.85 6.89
N SER A 230 -9.29 4.66 6.31
CA SER A 230 -9.81 4.51 4.95
C SER A 230 -11.21 5.14 4.80
N ALA A 231 -12.08 4.96 5.79
CA ALA A 231 -13.42 5.55 5.80
C ALA A 231 -13.38 7.09 5.94
N GLU A 232 -12.54 7.63 6.83
CA GLU A 232 -12.35 9.09 6.98
C GLU A 232 -11.79 9.74 5.72
N ILE A 233 -10.83 9.10 5.04
CA ILE A 233 -10.29 9.57 3.76
C ILE A 233 -11.39 9.53 2.68
N THR A 234 -12.17 8.45 2.63
CA THR A 234 -13.27 8.31 1.67
C THR A 234 -14.30 9.42 1.86
N LYS A 235 -14.67 9.69 3.12
CA LYS A 235 -15.57 10.79 3.49
C LYS A 235 -14.99 12.13 3.06
N TYR A 236 -13.73 12.40 3.40
CA TYR A 236 -13.05 13.64 3.04
C TYR A 236 -13.07 13.89 1.52
N ILE A 237 -12.74 12.87 0.73
CA ILE A 237 -12.75 12.96 -0.74
C ILE A 237 -14.15 13.28 -1.24
N HIS A 238 -15.18 12.55 -0.81
CA HIS A 238 -16.53 12.78 -1.33
C HIS A 238 -17.15 14.11 -0.90
N GLU A 239 -16.76 14.65 0.26
CA GLU A 239 -17.22 15.96 0.76
C GLU A 239 -16.55 17.13 0.02
N ASN A 240 -15.26 17.03 -0.29
CA ASN A 240 -14.48 18.14 -0.86
C ASN A 240 -14.28 18.04 -2.38
N TYR A 241 -14.26 16.82 -2.91
CA TYR A 241 -13.95 16.52 -4.31
C TYR A 241 -14.91 15.44 -4.87
N PRO A 242 -16.22 15.75 -5.00
CA PRO A 242 -17.27 14.75 -5.25
C PRO A 242 -17.15 14.02 -6.61
N THR A 243 -16.32 14.52 -7.53
CA THR A 243 -16.03 13.86 -8.80
C THR A 243 -15.04 12.71 -8.65
N LEU A 244 -14.16 12.75 -7.63
CA LEU A 244 -13.13 11.75 -7.36
C LEU A 244 -13.73 10.39 -7.01
N ARG A 245 -13.00 9.32 -7.36
CA ARG A 245 -13.43 7.94 -7.11
C ARG A 245 -12.50 7.29 -6.09
N VAL A 246 -13.09 6.66 -5.08
CA VAL A 246 -12.36 5.92 -4.06
C VAL A 246 -12.70 4.44 -4.17
N GLY A 247 -11.67 3.61 -4.27
CA GLY A 247 -11.79 2.15 -4.34
C GLY A 247 -11.11 1.46 -3.16
N SER A 248 -11.62 0.29 -2.79
CA SER A 248 -10.90 -0.66 -1.93
C SER A 248 -9.93 -1.50 -2.76
N MET A 249 -8.89 -2.03 -2.12
CA MET A 249 -7.99 -3.02 -2.72
C MET A 249 -7.90 -4.25 -1.79
N ILE A 250 -8.24 -5.42 -2.34
CA ILE A 250 -8.27 -6.71 -1.65
C ILE A 250 -7.53 -7.75 -2.48
N THR A 251 -6.73 -8.61 -1.84
CA THR A 251 -6.21 -9.82 -2.46
C THR A 251 -7.33 -10.86 -2.57
N SER A 252 -8.03 -10.87 -3.70
CA SER A 252 -9.15 -11.80 -3.93
C SER A 252 -8.65 -13.19 -4.38
N THR A 253 -8.26 -14.05 -3.44
CA THR A 253 -7.96 -15.46 -3.73
C THR A 253 -9.21 -16.32 -3.62
N MET A 254 -9.59 -16.97 -4.72
CA MET A 254 -10.73 -17.88 -4.72
C MET A 254 -10.34 -19.25 -4.17
N VAL A 255 -11.11 -19.73 -3.18
CA VAL A 255 -10.96 -21.06 -2.60
C VAL A 255 -12.05 -21.97 -3.14
N TYR A 256 -11.63 -23.02 -3.86
CA TYR A 256 -12.52 -24.05 -4.35
C TYR A 256 -12.66 -25.18 -3.33
N PRO A 257 -13.87 -25.73 -3.15
CA PRO A 257 -14.03 -26.99 -2.43
C PRO A 257 -13.34 -28.10 -3.22
N TYR A 258 -12.66 -29.02 -2.52
CA TYR A 258 -11.95 -30.13 -3.15
C TYR A 258 -12.89 -31.03 -3.98
N ASN A 259 -14.11 -31.24 -3.50
CA ASN A 259 -15.18 -31.96 -4.18
C ASN A 259 -16.55 -31.54 -3.59
N SER A 260 -17.63 -32.22 -4.01
CA SER A 260 -19.01 -31.95 -3.59
C SER A 260 -19.39 -32.46 -2.20
N ASP A 261 -18.45 -32.98 -1.40
CA ASP A 261 -18.73 -33.31 0.01
C ASP A 261 -19.24 -32.05 0.74
N PRO A 262 -20.40 -32.10 1.41
CA PRO A 262 -20.97 -30.94 2.11
C PRO A 262 -20.01 -30.26 3.09
N ARG A 263 -19.07 -31.02 3.69
CA ARG A 263 -18.05 -30.50 4.60
C ARG A 263 -17.00 -29.67 3.87
N ASN A 264 -16.58 -30.10 2.69
CA ASN A 264 -15.64 -29.36 1.84
C ASN A 264 -16.29 -28.09 1.29
N MET A 265 -17.57 -28.18 0.88
CA MET A 265 -18.37 -27.02 0.47
C MET A 265 -18.48 -25.98 1.59
N LEU A 266 -18.82 -26.43 2.80
CA LEU A 266 -18.93 -25.55 3.97
C LEU A 266 -17.58 -24.91 4.31
N LYS A 267 -16.49 -25.69 4.34
CA LYS A 267 -15.16 -25.16 4.69
C LYS A 267 -14.67 -24.14 3.67
N ALA A 268 -14.84 -24.38 2.37
CA ALA A 268 -14.51 -23.41 1.34
C ALA A 268 -15.33 -22.12 1.51
N THR A 269 -16.63 -22.24 1.80
CA THR A 269 -17.51 -21.08 2.05
C THR A 269 -17.04 -20.27 3.28
N GLN A 270 -16.64 -20.94 4.36
CA GLN A 270 -16.13 -20.27 5.56
C GLN A 270 -14.83 -19.52 5.27
N ILE A 271 -13.87 -20.13 4.56
CA ILE A 271 -12.63 -19.45 4.18
C ILE A 271 -12.89 -18.26 3.25
N MET A 272 -13.83 -18.39 2.31
CA MET A 272 -14.21 -17.27 1.45
C MET A 272 -14.82 -16.11 2.24
N ARG A 273 -15.58 -16.37 3.31
CA ARG A 273 -16.09 -15.31 4.19
C ARG A 273 -14.97 -14.56 4.87
N GLU A 274 -13.98 -15.26 5.41
CA GLU A 274 -12.78 -14.64 6.02
C GLU A 274 -12.08 -13.68 5.03
N SER A 275 -12.07 -13.99 3.72
CA SER A 275 -11.56 -13.09 2.68
C SER A 275 -12.51 -11.92 2.37
N TYR A 276 -13.82 -12.17 2.32
CA TYR A 276 -14.84 -11.14 2.04
C TYR A 276 -15.06 -10.16 3.19
N ASP A 277 -14.74 -10.52 4.44
CA ASP A 277 -15.00 -9.65 5.59
C ASP A 277 -14.34 -8.27 5.43
N PHE A 278 -13.17 -8.22 4.80
CA PHE A 278 -12.44 -6.97 4.52
C PHE A 278 -13.12 -6.08 3.47
N SER A 279 -13.70 -6.67 2.43
CA SER A 279 -14.47 -5.92 1.43
C SER A 279 -15.85 -5.54 1.98
N ASP A 280 -16.48 -6.42 2.75
CA ASP A 280 -17.75 -6.17 3.42
C ASP A 280 -17.66 -4.97 4.36
N ILE A 281 -16.61 -4.85 5.18
CA ILE A 281 -16.43 -3.68 6.06
C ILE A 281 -16.35 -2.39 5.24
N GLN A 282 -15.57 -2.36 4.17
CA GLN A 282 -15.36 -1.15 3.36
C GLN A 282 -16.56 -0.78 2.48
N ILE A 283 -17.28 -1.77 1.95
CA ILE A 283 -18.42 -1.55 1.04
C ILE A 283 -19.73 -1.38 1.81
N ARG A 284 -19.94 -2.16 2.89
CA ARG A 284 -21.18 -2.19 3.67
C ARG A 284 -21.12 -1.35 4.95
N GLY A 285 -19.94 -0.85 5.32
CA GLY A 285 -19.75 0.08 6.44
C GLY A 285 -19.94 -0.53 7.83
N ARG A 286 -19.86 -1.86 7.98
CA ARG A 286 -20.02 -2.54 9.27
C ARG A 286 -19.27 -3.87 9.31
N TYR A 287 -18.83 -4.25 10.51
CA TYR A 287 -18.28 -5.59 10.73
C TYR A 287 -19.33 -6.66 10.44
N PRO A 288 -18.97 -7.73 9.71
CA PRO A 288 -19.85 -8.86 9.48
C PRO A 288 -20.17 -9.58 10.80
N LYS A 289 -21.36 -10.18 10.89
CA LYS A 289 -21.80 -10.92 12.11
C LYS A 289 -21.04 -12.22 12.34
N VAL A 290 -20.35 -12.70 11.30
CA VAL A 290 -19.54 -13.92 11.33
C VAL A 290 -18.17 -13.49 10.80
N LEU A 291 -17.21 -13.40 11.73
CA LEU A 291 -15.77 -13.32 11.47
C LEU A 291 -15.16 -14.71 11.71
#